data_AF-A0A1S5UYM2-F1
#
_entry.id   AF-A0A1S5UYM2-F1
#
_cell.length_a   1.000
_cell.length_b   1.000
_cell.length_c   1.000
_cell.angle_alpha   90.00
_cell.angle_beta   90.00
_cell.angle_gamma   90.00
#
_symmetry.space_group_name_H-M   'P 1'
#
loop_
_entity.id
_entity.type
_entity.pdbx_description
1 polymer ?
#
loop_
_entity_poly.entity_id
_entity_poly.type
_entity_poly.pdbx_seq_one_letter_code
_entity_poly.pdbx_strand_id
1 'polypeptide(L)'
;LPTVPRPGMSICVLGDQHDIDRAKHLGVDSMSTEDLKKLNKNKKLIKKLARKYDAFIASDSIIKMVPRLLGPGLSKAGKFPTPVSHAEDLSNKIND
;
A
#
# COMPACT_ATOMS: atom_id res chain seq x y z
N LEU A 1 -18.21 15.74 -9.58
CA LEU A 1 -17.31 16.42 -8.62
C LEU A 1 -15.98 15.69 -8.66
N PRO A 2 -14.93 16.23 -9.29
CA PRO A 2 -13.61 15.63 -9.20
C PRO A 2 -13.03 16.03 -7.83
N THR A 3 -13.12 15.14 -6.86
CA THR A 3 -12.41 15.30 -5.59
C THR A 3 -10.93 15.13 -5.90
N VAL A 4 -10.27 16.24 -6.18
CA VAL A 4 -8.81 16.33 -6.09
C VAL A 4 -8.42 15.67 -4.75
N PRO A 5 -7.56 14.63 -4.73
CA PRO A 5 -7.15 13.98 -3.50
C PRO A 5 -6.69 15.05 -2.52
N ARG A 6 -7.07 14.91 -1.24
CA ARG A 6 -6.72 15.89 -0.21
C ARG A 6 -5.20 16.12 -0.28
N PRO A 7 -4.73 17.38 -0.35
CA PRO A 7 -3.32 17.67 -0.44
C PRO A 7 -2.57 17.05 0.74
N GLY A 8 -1.68 16.08 0.47
CA GLY A 8 -0.82 15.44 1.46
C GLY A 8 -1.17 14.01 1.88
N MET A 9 -2.03 13.28 1.15
CA MET A 9 -2.34 11.88 1.48
C MET A 9 -1.09 11.01 1.38
N SER A 10 -0.70 10.36 2.48
CA SER A 10 0.50 9.51 2.51
C SER A 10 0.13 8.11 2.02
N ILE A 11 0.62 7.74 0.84
CA ILE A 11 0.32 6.46 0.19
C ILE A 11 1.54 5.53 0.27
N CYS A 12 1.31 4.24 0.44
CA CYS A 12 2.35 3.23 0.41
C CYS A 12 2.01 2.13 -0.60
N VAL A 13 2.94 1.83 -1.50
CA VAL A 13 2.80 0.84 -2.57
C VAL A 13 3.42 -0.48 -2.13
N LEU A 14 2.64 -1.55 -2.19
CA LEU A 14 3.00 -2.89 -1.80
C LEU A 14 3.13 -3.72 -3.07
N GLY A 15 4.36 -3.98 -3.50
CA GLY A 15 4.61 -4.53 -4.83
C GLY A 15 5.85 -5.40 -4.92
N ASP A 16 6.06 -5.94 -6.10
CA ASP A 16 7.35 -6.50 -6.48
C ASP A 16 8.34 -5.38 -6.82
N GLN A 17 9.52 -5.76 -7.31
CA GLN A 17 10.57 -4.81 -7.63
C GLN A 17 10.17 -3.83 -8.75
N HIS A 18 9.27 -4.23 -9.65
CA HIS A 18 8.80 -3.40 -10.76
C HIS A 18 7.92 -2.27 -10.26
N ASP A 19 6.95 -2.57 -9.40
CA ASP A 19 6.06 -1.55 -8.83
C ASP A 19 6.78 -0.67 -7.79
N ILE A 20 7.75 -1.23 -7.06
CA ILE A 20 8.63 -0.47 -6.16
C ILE A 20 9.43 0.59 -6.93
N ASP A 21 9.98 0.21 -8.09
CA ASP A 21 10.75 1.14 -8.92
C ASP A 21 9.87 2.27 -9.47
N ARG A 22 8.67 1.94 -9.95
CA ARG A 22 7.66 2.92 -10.37
C ARG A 22 7.26 3.87 -9.24
N ALA A 23 6.98 3.32 -8.06
CA ALA A 23 6.63 4.11 -6.87
C ALA A 23 7.76 5.07 -6.46
N LYS A 24 9.01 4.61 -6.50
CA LYS A 24 10.19 5.44 -6.22
C LYS A 24 10.35 6.59 -7.22
N HIS A 25 10.13 6.33 -8.51
CA HIS A 25 10.14 7.37 -9.55
C HIS A 25 9.07 8.44 -9.30
N LEU A 26 7.94 8.05 -8.70
CA LEU A 26 6.85 8.95 -8.31
C LEU A 26 7.06 9.62 -6.95
N GLY A 27 8.14 9.27 -6.23
CA GLY A 27 8.40 9.77 -4.88
C GLY A 27 7.47 9.20 -3.80
N VAL A 28 6.84 8.06 -4.06
CA VAL A 28 5.92 7.39 -3.13
C VAL A 28 6.63 6.26 -2.39
N ASP A 29 6.30 6.11 -1.10
CA ASP A 29 6.84 5.02 -0.28
C ASP A 29 6.41 3.65 -0.83
N SER A 30 7.32 2.69 -0.83
CA SER A 30 7.09 1.36 -1.38
C SER A 30 7.66 0.26 -0.48
N MET A 31 6.97 -0.87 -0.37
CA MET A 31 7.41 -2.05 0.39
C MET A 31 7.33 -3.33 -0.44
N SER A 32 8.29 -4.22 -0.19
CA SER A 32 8.35 -5.53 -0.81
C SER A 32 7.55 -6.59 -0.04
N THR A 33 7.31 -7.73 -0.69
CA THR A 33 6.73 -8.92 -0.03
C THR A 33 7.53 -9.41 1.17
N GLU A 34 8.85 -9.23 1.17
CA GLU A 34 9.73 -9.65 2.26
C GLU A 34 9.57 -8.77 3.48
N ASP A 35 9.43 -7.46 3.29
CA ASP A 35 9.19 -6.50 4.36
C ASP A 35 7.82 -6.71 5.00
N LEU A 36 6.81 -7.00 4.18
CA LEU A 36 5.46 -7.36 4.63
C LEU A 36 5.45 -8.61 5.53
N LYS A 37 6.24 -9.65 5.18
CA LYS A 37 6.39 -10.85 6.01
C LYS A 37 7.07 -10.54 7.36
N LYS A 38 8.07 -9.67 7.37
CA LYS A 38 8.73 -9.20 8.61
C LYS A 38 7.77 -8.38 9.48
N LEU A 39 6.91 -7.57 8.85
CA LEU A 39 5.91 -6.73 9.51
C LEU A 39 4.78 -7.53 10.18
N ASN A 40 4.34 -8.66 9.60
CA ASN A 40 3.31 -9.53 10.19
C ASN A 40 3.67 -9.98 11.62
N LYS A 41 4.96 -10.24 11.88
CA LYS A 41 5.41 -10.66 13.23
C LYS A 41 5.21 -9.56 14.29
N ASN A 42 5.06 -8.30 13.90
CA ASN A 42 5.03 -7.16 14.81
C ASN A 42 3.76 -6.28 14.66
N LYS A 43 2.72 -6.61 15.44
CA LYS A 43 1.46 -5.85 15.50
C LYS A 43 1.64 -4.36 15.83
N LYS A 44 2.68 -3.99 16.59
CA LYS A 44 3.00 -2.57 16.92
C LYS A 44 3.42 -1.77 15.68
N LEU A 45 4.25 -2.35 14.81
CA LEU A 45 4.70 -1.70 13.58
C LEU A 45 3.57 -1.57 12.57
N ILE A 46 2.70 -2.58 12.46
CA ILE A 46 1.50 -2.50 11.61
C ILE A 46 0.59 -1.36 12.05
N LYS A 47 0.34 -1.20 13.36
CA LYS A 47 -0.43 -0.05 13.89
C LYS A 47 0.25 1.28 13.60
N LYS A 48 1.59 1.35 13.63
CA LYS A 48 2.34 2.57 13.31
C LYS A 48 2.24 2.90 11.82
N LEU A 49 2.35 1.91 10.94
CA LEU A 49 2.16 2.07 9.49
C LEU A 49 0.74 2.52 9.14
N ALA A 50 -0.28 1.88 9.71
CA ALA A 50 -1.67 2.26 9.48
C ALA A 50 -2.00 3.67 10.01
N ARG A 51 -1.18 4.23 10.92
CA ARG A 51 -1.28 5.65 11.33
C ARG A 51 -0.47 6.58 10.45
N LYS A 52 0.65 6.11 9.90
CA LYS A 52 1.55 6.90 9.04
C LYS A 52 0.96 7.10 7.63
N TYR A 53 0.38 6.06 7.06
CA TYR A 53 -0.17 6.07 5.71
C TYR A 53 -1.68 6.07 5.74
N ASP A 54 -2.30 6.83 4.85
CA ASP A 54 -3.74 6.95 4.70
C ASP A 54 -4.30 5.86 3.80
N ALA A 55 -3.60 5.54 2.73
CA ALA A 55 -3.97 4.48 1.80
C ALA A 55 -2.79 3.58 1.46
N PHE A 56 -3.12 2.36 1.08
CA PHE A 56 -2.17 1.36 0.60
C PHE A 56 -2.59 0.92 -0.78
N ILE A 57 -1.63 0.73 -1.67
CA ILE A 57 -1.84 0.14 -2.99
C ILE A 57 -1.13 -1.20 -2.98
N ALA A 58 -1.73 -2.26 -3.50
CA ALA A 58 -1.10 -3.57 -3.56
C ALA A 58 -1.22 -4.17 -4.95
N SER A 59 -0.12 -4.72 -5.47
CA SER A 59 -0.17 -5.46 -6.73
C SER A 59 -1.02 -6.73 -6.56
N ASP A 60 -1.66 -7.19 -7.63
CA ASP A 60 -2.49 -8.41 -7.62
C ASP A 60 -1.78 -9.65 -7.05
N SER A 61 -0.46 -9.71 -7.26
CA SER A 61 0.43 -10.76 -6.72
C SER A 61 0.44 -10.81 -5.19
N ILE A 62 0.26 -9.67 -4.53
CA ILE A 62 0.40 -9.50 -3.08
C ILE A 62 -0.96 -9.35 -2.40
N ILE A 63 -1.95 -8.76 -3.07
CA ILE A 63 -3.25 -8.46 -2.46
C ILE A 63 -3.96 -9.71 -1.91
N LYS A 64 -3.74 -10.89 -2.50
CA LYS A 64 -4.25 -12.17 -2.00
C LYS A 64 -3.65 -12.57 -0.65
N MET A 65 -2.41 -12.16 -0.37
CA MET A 65 -1.71 -12.44 0.89
C MET A 65 -1.98 -11.39 1.97
N VAL A 66 -2.32 -10.15 1.59
CA VAL A 66 -2.59 -9.04 2.52
C VAL A 66 -3.66 -9.39 3.57
N PRO A 67 -4.87 -9.88 3.24
CA PRO A 67 -5.87 -10.15 4.28
C PRO A 67 -5.40 -11.21 5.28
N ARG A 68 -4.57 -12.18 4.86
CA ARG A 68 -4.02 -13.20 5.78
C ARG A 68 -2.89 -12.67 6.65
N LEU A 69 -1.98 -11.88 6.08
CA LEU A 69 -0.77 -11.39 6.76
C LEU A 69 -1.02 -10.12 7.59
N LEU A 70 -1.91 -9.27 7.10
CA LEU A 70 -2.08 -7.91 7.58
C LEU A 70 -3.54 -7.56 7.90
N GLY A 71 -4.49 -8.44 7.56
CA GLY A 71 -5.92 -8.24 7.77
C GLY A 71 -6.29 -7.78 9.18
N PRO A 72 -5.87 -8.44 10.27
CA PRO A 72 -6.26 -8.02 11.62
C PRO A 72 -5.80 -6.61 12.01
N GLY A 73 -4.67 -6.15 11.42
CA GLY A 73 -4.09 -4.84 11.71
C GLY A 73 -4.67 -3.73 10.84
N LEU A 74 -4.77 -3.95 9.52
CA LEU A 74 -5.25 -2.95 8.57
C LEU A 74 -6.78 -2.92 8.41
N SER A 75 -7.48 -4.06 8.54
CA SER A 75 -8.95 -4.10 8.52
C SER A 75 -9.53 -3.30 9.68
N LYS A 76 -8.94 -3.42 10.88
CA LYS A 76 -9.34 -2.63 12.05
C LYS A 76 -9.07 -1.13 11.90
N ALA A 77 -8.13 -0.76 11.04
CA ALA A 77 -7.84 0.63 10.70
C ALA A 77 -8.68 1.16 9.53
N GLY A 78 -9.47 0.30 8.87
CA GLY A 78 -10.25 0.67 7.68
C GLY A 78 -9.39 0.96 6.44
N LYS A 79 -8.11 0.56 6.44
CA LYS A 79 -7.13 0.91 5.40
C LYS A 79 -6.76 -0.30 4.57
N PHE A 80 -7.75 -0.90 3.91
CA PHE A 80 -7.49 -2.05 3.07
C PHE A 80 -6.78 -1.62 1.78
N PRO A 81 -5.77 -2.36 1.28
CA PRO A 81 -5.06 -1.94 0.09
C PRO A 81 -5.94 -2.03 -1.15
N THR A 82 -5.80 -1.04 -2.03
CA THR A 82 -6.43 -1.04 -3.35
C THR A 82 -5.59 -1.90 -4.31
N PRO A 83 -6.18 -2.84 -5.05
CA PRO A 83 -5.46 -3.60 -6.06
C PRO A 83 -4.98 -2.68 -7.19
N VAL A 84 -3.79 -2.94 -7.70
CA VAL A 84 -3.28 -2.39 -8.94
C VAL A 84 -2.70 -3.51 -9.80
N SER A 85 -3.02 -3.49 -11.09
CA SER A 85 -2.36 -4.38 -12.05
C SER A 85 -1.08 -3.76 -12.59
N HIS A 86 -0.10 -4.57 -12.98
CA HIS A 86 1.13 -4.07 -13.62
C HIS A 86 0.86 -3.34 -14.96
N ALA A 87 -0.30 -3.59 -15.57
CA ALA A 87 -0.77 -2.93 -16.79
C ALA A 87 -1.38 -1.54 -16.54
N GLU A 88 -1.67 -1.19 -15.28
CA GLU A 88 -2.26 0.10 -14.91
C GLU A 88 -1.20 1.11 -14.47
N ASP A 89 -1.47 2.38 -14.73
CA ASP A 89 -0.63 3.49 -14.27
C ASP A 89 -0.79 3.69 -12.76
N LEU A 90 0.27 3.37 -12.03
CA LEU A 90 0.36 3.57 -10.58
C LEU A 90 0.10 5.05 -10.20
N SER A 91 0.57 5.98 -11.03
CA SER A 91 0.35 7.43 -10.88
C SER A 91 -1.13 7.80 -10.86
N ASN A 92 -1.94 7.17 -11.71
CA ASN A 92 -3.37 7.46 -11.77
C ASN A 92 -4.06 6.94 -10.51
N LYS A 93 -3.63 5.78 -10.00
CA LYS A 93 -4.18 5.19 -8.78
C LYS A 93 -3.78 5.92 -7.49
N ILE A 94 -2.63 6.58 -7.50
CA ILE A 94 -2.18 7.44 -6.39
C ILE A 94 -3.00 8.74 -6.35
N ASN A 95 -3.48 9.20 -7.51
CA ASN A 95 -4.24 10.44 -7.66
C ASN A 95 -5.78 10.27 -7.63
N ASP A 96 -6.28 9.05 -7.38
CA ASP A 96 -7.71 8.72 -7.29
C ASP A 96 -8.13 8.53 -5.82
#